data_AF-A0AAD9P6E2-F1
#
_entry.id   AF-A0AAD9P6E2-F1
#
_cell.length_a   1.000
_cell.length_b   1.000
_cell.length_c   1.000
_cell.angle_alpha   90.00
_cell.angle_beta   90.00
_cell.angle_gamma   90.00
#
_symmetry.space_group_name_H-M   'P 1'
#
loop_
_entity.id
_entity.type
_entity.pdbx_description
1 polymer ?
#
loop_
_entity_poly.entity_id
_entity_poly.type
_entity_poly.pdbx_seq_one_letter_code
_entity_poly.pdbx_strand_id
1 'polypeptide(L)'
;MLVITELKPISTFQHITYSNFVWPRQTAVIPAKCVWVRRTDLLALQRETRTLQQNLRKAINSDLQQAHALLEKVEHELEVVCQELEGARTERNHWQARCETALAEARKEKEEKYQLQCDLQEMSEQLSQQSAYCASMGAATCTLLWRVSRCEDSIESIIVGCKVDEFLSMTSSTVESYVDTYKDDVPQEQTDETVFILALCGIITNIAASPCGRDFLMTKDTGRAMLDTFITILAEAPSRKCARMKK
;
A
#
# COMPACT_ATOMS: atom_id res chain seq x y z
N MET A 1 -62.56 -23.00 -0.64
CA MET A 1 -61.34 -22.31 -1.08
C MET A 1 -60.50 -23.36 -1.79
N LEU A 2 -60.20 -23.13 -3.07
CA LEU A 2 -59.88 -24.14 -4.09
C LEU A 2 -58.77 -25.12 -3.65
N VAL A 3 -59.18 -26.37 -3.46
CA VAL A 3 -58.30 -27.52 -3.25
C VAL A 3 -58.00 -28.12 -4.62
N ILE A 4 -56.70 -28.25 -4.90
CA ILE A 4 -56.15 -28.94 -6.07
C ILE A 4 -56.69 -30.36 -6.08
N THR A 5 -57.51 -30.69 -7.09
CA THR A 5 -57.87 -32.07 -7.41
C THR A 5 -57.15 -32.46 -8.70
N GLU A 6 -56.33 -33.49 -8.55
CA GLU A 6 -55.63 -34.29 -9.56
C GLU A 6 -55.98 -34.02 -11.02
N LEU A 7 -54.96 -33.58 -11.78
CA LEU A 7 -54.86 -33.85 -13.20
C LEU A 7 -54.79 -35.36 -13.39
N LYS A 8 -55.95 -35.98 -13.64
CA LYS A 8 -56.00 -37.37 -14.13
C LYS A 8 -55.27 -37.46 -15.47
N PRO A 9 -54.44 -38.49 -15.66
CA PRO A 9 -53.80 -38.73 -16.94
C PRO A 9 -54.89 -39.03 -17.97
N ILE A 10 -54.85 -38.36 -19.12
CA ILE A 10 -55.65 -38.78 -20.29
C ILE A 10 -54.95 -40.01 -20.88
N SER A 11 -54.99 -41.11 -20.13
CA SER A 11 -54.71 -42.46 -20.60
C SER A 11 -56.02 -43.08 -21.08
N THR A 12 -56.63 -42.48 -22.09
CA THR A 12 -57.75 -43.06 -22.84
C THR A 12 -57.70 -42.57 -24.29
N PHE A 13 -56.62 -42.90 -24.99
CA PHE A 13 -56.78 -43.26 -26.41
C PHE A 13 -57.46 -44.63 -26.45
N GLN A 14 -58.76 -44.65 -26.15
CA GLN A 14 -59.57 -45.81 -26.47
C GLN A 14 -59.50 -45.97 -27.98
N HIS A 15 -58.95 -47.11 -28.39
CA HIS A 15 -59.21 -47.72 -29.69
C HIS A 15 -60.69 -47.50 -30.03
N ILE A 16 -60.97 -46.63 -31.00
CA ILE A 16 -62.22 -46.71 -31.72
C ILE A 16 -62.09 -47.96 -32.58
N THR A 17 -62.37 -49.11 -31.98
CA THR A 17 -62.74 -50.30 -32.73
C THR A 17 -63.95 -49.92 -33.58
N TYR A 18 -63.90 -50.25 -34.87
CA TYR A 18 -65.07 -50.28 -35.74
C TYR A 18 -66.04 -51.37 -35.25
N SER A 19 -66.64 -51.17 -34.08
CA SER A 19 -67.65 -52.04 -33.50
C SER A 19 -69.00 -51.38 -33.75
N ASN A 20 -69.65 -51.83 -34.82
CA ASN A 20 -71.09 -51.79 -35.05
C ASN A 20 -71.79 -50.47 -34.69
N PHE A 21 -71.55 -49.43 -35.47
CA PHE A 21 -72.52 -48.34 -35.58
C PHE A 21 -73.72 -48.84 -36.38
N VAL A 22 -74.66 -49.50 -35.69
CA VAL A 22 -75.95 -49.92 -36.25
C VAL A 22 -76.81 -48.67 -36.33
N TRP A 23 -77.01 -48.15 -37.53
CA TRP A 23 -78.08 -47.19 -37.78
C TRP A 23 -79.42 -47.83 -37.37
N PRO A 24 -80.27 -47.18 -36.57
CA PRO A 24 -81.62 -47.65 -36.37
C PRO A 24 -82.30 -47.67 -37.74
N ARG A 25 -82.81 -48.84 -38.19
CA ARG A 25 -83.72 -48.92 -39.33
C ARG A 25 -85.06 -48.30 -38.92
N GLN A 26 -85.14 -46.98 -38.91
CA GLN A 26 -86.40 -46.27 -39.06
C GLN A 26 -86.79 -46.32 -40.54
N THR A 27 -88.02 -46.76 -40.81
CA THR A 27 -88.68 -46.60 -42.11
C THR A 27 -88.62 -45.13 -42.51
N ALA A 28 -87.90 -44.85 -43.60
CA ALA A 28 -87.65 -43.50 -44.07
C ALA A 28 -88.95 -42.85 -44.58
N VAL A 29 -89.56 -41.98 -43.78
CA VAL A 29 -90.33 -40.84 -44.31
C VAL A 29 -89.31 -39.78 -44.65
N ILE A 30 -89.15 -39.48 -45.94
CA ILE A 30 -88.19 -38.51 -46.48
C ILE A 30 -88.81 -37.10 -46.33
N PRO A 31 -88.35 -36.24 -45.40
CA PRO A 31 -88.82 -34.84 -45.35
C PRO A 31 -88.38 -34.07 -46.60
N ALA A 32 -89.18 -33.10 -47.05
CA ALA A 32 -89.13 -32.43 -48.37
C ALA A 32 -87.86 -31.60 -48.72
N LYS A 33 -86.74 -31.84 -48.05
CA LYS A 33 -85.40 -31.39 -48.44
C LYS A 33 -84.39 -32.52 -48.16
N CYS A 34 -84.50 -33.62 -48.91
CA CYS A 34 -83.47 -34.65 -48.91
C CYS A 34 -82.58 -34.50 -50.14
N VAL A 35 -81.29 -34.31 -49.88
CA VAL A 35 -80.24 -34.21 -50.91
C VAL A 35 -79.70 -35.61 -51.15
N TRP A 36 -79.85 -36.11 -52.38
CA TRP A 36 -79.30 -37.40 -52.78
C TRP A 36 -77.80 -37.28 -53.03
N VAL A 37 -77.00 -37.70 -52.06
CA VAL A 37 -75.54 -37.72 -52.16
C VAL A 37 -75.09 -39.04 -52.76
N ARG A 38 -74.27 -39.00 -53.81
CA ARG A 38 -73.75 -40.22 -54.43
C ARG A 38 -72.78 -40.88 -53.45
N ARG A 39 -72.82 -42.21 -53.35
CA ARG A 39 -71.92 -43.00 -52.48
C ARG A 39 -70.44 -42.71 -52.75
N THR A 40 -70.10 -42.38 -53.99
CA THR A 40 -68.77 -41.94 -54.42
C THR A 40 -68.31 -40.67 -53.70
N ASP A 41 -69.22 -39.70 -53.53
CA ASP A 41 -68.93 -38.38 -52.97
C ASP A 41 -68.73 -38.50 -51.45
N LEU A 42 -69.52 -39.35 -50.80
CA LEU A 42 -69.39 -39.65 -49.36
C LEU A 42 -68.08 -40.40 -49.05
N LEU A 43 -67.64 -41.31 -49.92
CA LEU A 43 -66.34 -41.98 -49.83
C LEU A 43 -65.16 -41.05 -50.16
N ALA A 44 -65.35 -40.05 -51.03
CA ALA A 44 -64.36 -39.01 -51.28
C ALA A 44 -64.18 -38.13 -50.03
N LEU A 45 -65.28 -37.64 -49.43
CA LEU A 45 -65.25 -36.84 -48.21
C LEU A 45 -64.63 -37.60 -47.02
N GLN A 46 -64.91 -38.90 -46.88
CA GLN A 46 -64.29 -39.73 -45.84
C GLN A 46 -62.78 -39.85 -46.03
N ARG A 47 -62.31 -39.97 -47.27
CA ARG A 47 -60.87 -39.97 -47.59
C ARG A 47 -60.24 -38.61 -47.30
N GLU A 48 -60.86 -37.52 -47.74
CA GLU A 48 -60.41 -36.16 -47.47
C GLU A 48 -60.34 -35.86 -45.97
N THR A 49 -61.36 -36.24 -45.21
CA THR A 49 -61.37 -36.08 -43.74
C THR A 49 -60.23 -36.88 -43.09
N ARG A 50 -59.98 -38.12 -43.53
CA ARG A 50 -58.84 -38.92 -43.04
C ARG A 50 -57.49 -38.32 -43.42
N THR A 51 -57.35 -37.80 -44.64
CA THR A 51 -56.14 -37.13 -45.11
C THR A 51 -55.89 -35.84 -44.35
N LEU A 52 -56.92 -35.01 -44.15
CA LEU A 52 -56.85 -33.80 -43.32
C LEU A 52 -56.45 -34.13 -41.88
N GLN A 53 -57.05 -35.17 -41.27
CA GLN A 53 -56.66 -35.63 -39.93
C GLN A 53 -55.19 -36.07 -39.87
N GLN A 54 -54.71 -36.82 -40.87
CA GLN A 54 -53.30 -37.24 -40.94
C GLN A 54 -52.36 -36.05 -41.16
N ASN A 55 -52.72 -35.12 -42.05
CA ASN A 55 -51.92 -33.94 -42.35
C ASN A 55 -51.86 -32.99 -41.15
N LEU A 56 -52.99 -32.75 -40.46
CA LEU A 56 -53.04 -31.97 -39.22
C LEU A 56 -52.20 -32.60 -38.13
N ARG A 57 -52.30 -33.93 -37.92
CA ARG A 57 -51.45 -34.62 -36.94
C ARG A 57 -49.97 -34.47 -37.26
N LYS A 58 -49.58 -34.57 -38.53
CA LYS A 58 -48.18 -34.39 -38.94
C LYS A 58 -47.69 -32.96 -38.72
N ALA A 59 -48.46 -31.97 -39.16
CA ALA A 59 -48.13 -30.55 -39.00
C ALA A 59 -48.03 -30.14 -37.52
N ILE A 60 -49.03 -30.53 -36.71
CA ILE A 60 -49.02 -30.23 -35.26
C ILE A 60 -47.83 -30.92 -34.59
N ASN A 61 -47.52 -32.17 -34.94
CA ASN A 61 -46.42 -32.90 -34.33
C ASN A 61 -45.04 -32.33 -34.75
N SER A 62 -44.88 -31.86 -35.99
CA SER A 62 -43.66 -31.20 -36.43
C SER A 62 -43.46 -29.84 -35.73
N ASP A 63 -44.52 -29.05 -35.61
CA ASP A 63 -44.45 -27.73 -34.97
C ASP A 63 -44.19 -27.87 -33.47
N LEU A 64 -44.80 -28.87 -32.81
CA LEU A 64 -44.56 -29.17 -31.41
C LEU A 64 -43.12 -29.66 -31.16
N GLN A 65 -42.58 -30.52 -32.03
CA GLN A 65 -41.19 -30.97 -31.96
C GLN A 65 -40.21 -29.81 -32.17
N GLN A 66 -40.49 -28.93 -33.12
CA GLN A 66 -39.67 -27.74 -33.36
C GLN A 66 -39.71 -26.77 -32.17
N ALA A 67 -40.89 -26.53 -31.59
CA ALA A 67 -41.04 -25.70 -30.41
C ALA A 67 -40.29 -26.28 -29.21
N HIS A 68 -40.33 -27.61 -29.02
CA HIS A 68 -39.59 -28.27 -27.96
C HIS A 68 -38.07 -28.14 -28.13
N ALA A 69 -37.55 -28.37 -29.34
CA ALA A 69 -36.12 -28.22 -29.62
C ALA A 69 -35.62 -26.78 -29.42
N LEU A 70 -36.45 -25.78 -29.76
CA LEU A 70 -36.15 -24.38 -29.49
C LEU A 70 -36.15 -24.07 -27.99
N LEU A 71 -37.10 -24.64 -27.25
CA LEU A 71 -37.21 -24.46 -25.81
C LEU A 71 -35.99 -25.07 -25.08
N GLU A 72 -35.58 -26.29 -25.44
CA GLU A 72 -34.35 -26.91 -24.91
C GLU A 72 -33.10 -26.06 -25.19
N LYS A 73 -33.01 -25.49 -26.39
CA LYS A 73 -31.89 -24.61 -26.74
C LYS A 73 -31.86 -23.35 -25.87
N VAL A 74 -33.02 -22.70 -25.69
CA VAL A 74 -33.12 -21.49 -24.86
C VAL A 74 -32.86 -21.80 -23.39
N GLU A 75 -33.33 -22.95 -22.88
CA GLU A 75 -33.03 -23.40 -21.52
C GLU A 75 -31.53 -23.61 -21.32
N HIS A 76 -30.86 -24.24 -22.28
CA HIS A 76 -29.41 -24.42 -22.23
C HIS A 76 -28.64 -23.08 -22.29
N GLU A 77 -29.02 -22.18 -23.20
CA GLU A 77 -28.43 -20.84 -23.28
C GLU A 77 -28.64 -20.05 -21.97
N LEU A 78 -29.82 -20.16 -21.36
CA LEU A 78 -30.12 -19.54 -20.07
C LEU A 78 -29.24 -20.11 -18.95
N GLU A 79 -29.02 -21.42 -18.92
CA GLU A 79 -28.16 -22.06 -17.92
C GLU A 79 -26.71 -21.56 -18.03
N VAL A 80 -26.18 -21.48 -19.26
CA VAL A 80 -24.83 -20.95 -19.52
C VAL A 80 -24.72 -19.49 -19.05
N VAL A 81 -25.68 -18.64 -19.42
CA VAL A 81 -25.67 -17.23 -19.01
C VAL A 81 -25.78 -17.08 -17.49
N CYS A 82 -26.58 -17.91 -16.81
CA CYS A 82 -26.67 -17.91 -15.35
C CYS A 82 -25.32 -18.25 -14.70
N GLN A 83 -24.62 -19.28 -15.20
CA GLN A 83 -23.29 -19.66 -14.71
C GLN A 83 -22.26 -18.54 -14.93
N GLU A 84 -22.25 -17.91 -16.11
CA GLU A 84 -21.37 -16.78 -16.40
C GLU A 84 -21.65 -15.58 -15.48
N LEU A 85 -22.92 -15.29 -15.21
CA LEU A 85 -23.33 -14.21 -14.31
C LEU A 85 -22.88 -14.49 -12.87
N GLU A 86 -22.99 -15.74 -12.40
CA GLU A 86 -22.48 -16.14 -11.09
C GLU A 86 -20.96 -16.00 -11.01
N GLY A 87 -20.23 -16.47 -12.04
CA GLY A 87 -18.79 -16.27 -12.17
C GLY A 87 -18.40 -14.80 -12.06
N ALA A 88 -19.01 -13.94 -12.88
CA ALA A 88 -18.75 -12.50 -12.87
C ALA A 88 -19.08 -11.84 -11.51
N ARG A 89 -20.14 -12.29 -10.82
CA ARG A 89 -20.49 -11.79 -9.48
C ARG A 89 -19.42 -12.16 -8.44
N THR A 90 -18.92 -13.39 -8.46
CA THR A 90 -17.87 -13.81 -7.52
C THR A 90 -16.57 -13.05 -7.75
N GLU A 91 -16.18 -12.86 -9.01
CA GLU A 91 -15.00 -12.09 -9.38
C GLU A 91 -15.13 -10.63 -8.95
N ARG A 92 -16.26 -9.99 -9.25
CA ARG A 92 -16.54 -8.62 -8.79
C ARG A 92 -16.43 -8.50 -7.27
N ASN A 93 -17.02 -9.44 -6.52
CA ASN A 93 -16.96 -9.42 -5.06
C ASN A 93 -15.51 -9.61 -4.55
N HIS A 94 -14.72 -10.47 -5.20
CA HIS A 94 -13.31 -10.65 -4.88
C HIS A 94 -12.51 -9.36 -5.10
N TRP A 95 -12.68 -8.71 -6.25
CA TRP A 95 -12.02 -7.45 -6.54
C TRP A 95 -12.47 -6.32 -5.62
N GLN A 96 -13.76 -6.27 -5.27
CA GLN A 96 -14.27 -5.31 -4.31
C GLN A 96 -13.60 -5.47 -2.94
N ALA A 97 -13.52 -6.70 -2.41
CA ALA A 97 -12.86 -6.96 -1.13
C ALA A 97 -11.38 -6.56 -1.17
N ARG A 98 -10.66 -6.86 -2.27
CA ARG A 98 -9.26 -6.46 -2.44
C ARG A 98 -9.09 -4.94 -2.48
N CYS A 99 -9.98 -4.23 -3.17
CA CYS A 99 -9.96 -2.77 -3.20
C CYS A 99 -10.21 -2.18 -1.80
N GLU A 100 -11.14 -2.74 -1.04
CA GLU A 100 -11.43 -2.29 0.33
C GLU A 100 -10.23 -2.51 1.26
N THR A 101 -9.58 -3.68 1.19
CA THR A 101 -8.35 -3.97 1.95
C THR A 101 -7.22 -3.00 1.58
N ALA A 102 -6.94 -2.83 0.28
CA ALA A 102 -5.89 -1.93 -0.19
C ALA A 102 -6.15 -0.46 0.23
N LEU A 103 -7.41 -0.02 0.22
CA LEU A 103 -7.79 1.32 0.71
C LEU A 103 -7.58 1.46 2.22
N ALA A 104 -7.86 0.41 3.01
CA ALA A 104 -7.63 0.43 4.45
C ALA A 104 -6.13 0.48 4.78
N GLU A 105 -5.33 -0.31 4.10
CA GLU A 105 -3.86 -0.32 4.23
C GLU A 105 -3.25 1.04 3.84
N ALA A 106 -3.66 1.60 2.70
CA ALA A 106 -3.17 2.91 2.26
C ALA A 106 -3.51 4.05 3.24
N ARG A 107 -4.68 3.99 3.88
CA ARG A 107 -5.07 4.96 4.93
C ARG A 107 -4.19 4.81 6.17
N LYS A 108 -3.94 3.58 6.60
CA LYS A 108 -3.09 3.29 7.75
C LYS A 108 -1.65 3.74 7.49
N GLU A 109 -1.09 3.40 6.33
CA GLU A 109 0.27 3.80 5.95
C GLU A 109 0.41 5.33 5.87
N LYS A 110 -0.63 6.03 5.37
CA LYS A 110 -0.63 7.50 5.34
C LYS A 110 -0.59 8.11 6.74
N GLU A 111 -1.33 7.54 7.69
CA GLU A 111 -1.33 8.01 9.08
C GLU A 111 0.02 7.75 9.76
N GLU A 112 0.57 6.55 9.61
CA GLU A 112 1.88 6.19 10.15
C GLU A 112 3.00 7.07 9.56
N LYS A 113 2.96 7.32 8.25
CA LYS A 113 3.89 8.22 7.58
C LYS A 113 3.79 9.64 8.12
N TYR A 114 2.58 10.14 8.36
CA TYR A 114 2.38 11.46 8.93
C TYR A 114 2.96 11.55 10.34
N GLN A 115 2.69 10.56 11.19
CA GLN A 115 3.25 10.50 12.54
C GLN A 115 4.78 10.49 12.52
N LEU A 116 5.39 9.65 11.68
CA LEU A 116 6.85 9.60 11.53
C LEU A 116 7.44 10.93 11.05
N GLN A 117 6.72 11.68 10.21
CA GLN A 117 7.16 13.01 9.79
C GLN A 117 7.11 14.03 10.94
N CYS A 118 6.08 13.98 11.78
CA CYS A 118 6.00 14.80 12.98
C CYS A 118 7.14 14.48 13.96
N ASP A 119 7.37 13.20 14.24
CA ASP A 119 8.43 12.76 15.15
C ASP A 119 9.82 13.18 14.63
N LEU A 120 10.08 13.04 13.32
CA LEU A 120 11.34 13.48 12.70
C LEU A 120 11.52 14.99 12.85
N GLN A 121 10.47 15.77 12.61
CA GLN A 121 10.53 17.22 12.77
C GLN A 121 10.83 17.62 14.21
N GLU A 122 10.15 17.01 15.19
CA GLU A 122 10.39 17.26 16.61
C GLU A 122 11.83 16.91 17.01
N MET A 123 12.32 15.72 16.64
CA MET A 123 13.68 15.29 16.95
C MET A 123 14.74 16.16 16.27
N SER A 124 14.48 16.61 15.04
CA SER A 124 15.37 17.53 14.32
C SER A 124 15.45 18.89 15.02
N GLU A 125 14.32 19.40 15.52
CA GLU A 125 14.28 20.65 16.26
C GLU A 125 15.01 20.52 17.60
N GLN A 126 14.76 19.44 18.34
CA GLN A 126 15.45 19.15 19.60
C GLN A 126 16.97 19.04 19.41
N LEU A 127 17.43 18.33 18.37
CA LEU A 127 18.86 18.19 18.07
C LEU A 127 19.49 19.55 17.71
N SER A 128 18.80 20.37 16.93
CA SER A 128 19.26 21.72 16.58
C SER A 128 19.38 22.60 17.83
N GLN A 129 18.40 22.56 18.72
CA GLN A 129 18.41 23.31 19.98
C GLN A 129 19.53 22.82 20.90
N GLN A 130 19.72 21.50 21.01
CA GLN A 130 20.79 20.92 21.83
C GLN A 130 22.18 21.31 21.31
N SER A 131 22.39 21.28 19.98
CA SER A 131 23.65 21.71 19.36
C SER A 131 23.95 23.17 19.67
N ALA A 132 22.96 24.06 19.50
CA ALA A 132 23.11 25.48 19.82
C ALA A 132 23.40 25.71 21.31
N TYR A 133 22.70 25.00 22.20
CA TYR A 133 22.93 25.08 23.64
C TYR A 133 24.34 24.60 24.03
N CYS A 134 24.80 23.47 23.49
CA CYS A 134 26.13 22.94 23.73
C CYS A 134 27.22 23.89 23.25
N ALA A 135 27.06 24.49 22.05
CA ALA A 135 27.99 25.49 21.55
C ALA A 135 28.05 26.72 22.47
N SER A 136 26.90 27.24 22.90
CA SER A 136 26.83 28.41 23.79
C SER A 136 27.42 28.14 25.18
N MET A 137 27.07 27.00 25.77
CA MET A 137 27.62 26.57 27.06
C MET A 137 29.13 26.34 26.97
N GLY A 138 29.59 25.66 25.91
CA GLY A 138 31.02 25.43 25.64
C GLY A 138 31.78 26.73 25.47
N ALA A 139 31.23 27.67 24.67
CA ALA A 139 31.80 29.00 24.46
C ALA A 139 31.98 29.75 25.78
N ALA A 140 30.95 29.81 26.61
CA ALA A 140 30.99 30.51 27.89
C ALA A 140 31.99 29.87 28.86
N THR A 141 31.85 28.57 29.11
CA THR A 141 32.66 27.85 30.11
C THR A 141 34.13 27.74 29.71
N CYS A 142 34.42 27.41 28.44
CA CYS A 142 35.79 27.31 27.96
C CYS A 142 36.44 28.67 27.81
N THR A 143 35.70 29.74 27.51
CA THR A 143 36.27 31.10 27.54
C THR A 143 36.72 31.47 28.95
N LEU A 144 35.94 31.13 29.99
CA LEU A 144 36.36 31.35 31.37
C LEU A 144 37.62 30.54 31.72
N LEU A 145 37.64 29.25 31.38
CA LEU A 145 38.79 28.38 31.61
C LEU A 145 40.03 28.84 30.84
N TRP A 146 39.85 29.34 29.61
CA TRP A 146 40.91 29.96 28.84
C TRP A 146 41.49 31.19 29.54
N ARG A 147 40.64 32.04 30.13
CA ARG A 147 41.11 33.22 30.89
C ARG A 147 41.86 32.81 32.16
N VAL A 148 41.37 31.82 32.90
CA VAL A 148 41.98 31.33 34.14
C VAL A 148 43.32 30.63 33.86
N SER A 149 43.41 29.83 32.78
CA SER A 149 44.65 29.15 32.38
C SER A 149 45.78 30.08 31.94
N ARG A 150 45.60 31.41 31.96
CA ARG A 150 46.71 32.36 31.80
C ARG A 150 47.61 32.46 33.03
N CYS A 151 47.16 31.92 34.18
CA CYS A 151 47.92 31.86 35.41
C CYS A 151 48.63 30.50 35.53
N GLU A 152 49.92 30.49 35.85
CA GLU A 152 50.73 29.28 35.91
C GLU A 152 50.27 28.31 37.01
N ASP A 153 49.96 28.81 38.20
CA ASP A 153 49.40 28.00 39.31
C ASP A 153 48.08 27.31 38.92
N SER A 154 47.29 27.96 38.05
CA SER A 154 46.05 27.39 37.53
C SER A 154 46.32 26.28 36.52
N ILE A 155 47.35 26.42 35.67
CA ILE A 155 47.77 25.34 34.76
C ILE A 155 48.21 24.12 35.56
N GLU A 156 49.03 24.31 36.62
CA GLU A 156 49.46 23.20 37.47
C GLU A 156 48.27 22.47 38.11
N SER A 157 47.29 23.24 38.59
CA SER A 157 46.03 22.68 39.14
C SER A 157 45.22 21.91 38.08
N ILE A 158 45.18 22.40 36.84
CA ILE A 158 44.47 21.74 35.73
C ILE A 158 45.13 20.41 35.37
N ILE A 159 46.45 20.38 35.20
CA ILE A 159 47.18 19.18 34.74
C ILE A 159 47.27 18.08 35.80
N VAL A 160 47.24 18.43 37.09
CA VAL A 160 47.15 17.47 38.19
C VAL A 160 45.70 16.96 38.38
N GLY A 161 44.72 17.66 37.82
CA GLY A 161 43.30 17.32 37.90
C GLY A 161 42.96 15.98 37.24
N CYS A 162 42.01 15.25 37.83
CA CYS A 162 41.64 13.89 37.39
C CYS A 162 40.90 13.82 36.03
N LYS A 163 40.56 14.97 35.44
CA LYS A 163 39.80 15.07 34.18
C LYS A 163 40.61 15.62 33.01
N VAL A 164 41.91 15.89 33.19
CA VAL A 164 42.73 16.48 32.13
C VAL A 164 42.81 15.58 30.88
N ASP A 165 42.94 14.26 31.07
CA ASP A 165 43.03 13.32 29.95
C ASP A 165 41.73 13.28 29.11
N GLU A 166 40.58 13.26 29.79
CA GLU A 166 39.26 13.32 29.14
C GLU A 166 39.07 14.67 28.44
N PHE A 167 39.49 15.77 29.07
CA PHE A 167 39.44 17.10 28.48
C PHE A 167 40.29 17.20 27.21
N LEU A 168 41.52 16.68 27.21
CA LEU A 168 42.39 16.68 26.03
C LEU A 168 41.83 15.82 24.89
N SER A 169 41.30 14.65 25.21
CA SER A 169 40.65 13.78 24.22
C SER A 169 39.41 14.45 23.62
N MET A 170 38.54 15.01 24.45
CA MET A 170 37.36 15.74 23.98
C MET A 170 37.75 16.95 23.13
N THR A 171 38.78 17.70 23.55
CA THR A 171 39.29 18.84 22.79
C THR A 171 39.76 18.41 21.41
N SER A 172 40.55 17.35 21.32
CA SER A 172 41.06 16.82 20.05
C SER A 172 39.91 16.47 19.10
N SER A 173 38.97 15.64 19.55
CA SER A 173 37.82 15.22 18.74
C SER A 173 36.90 16.38 18.35
N THR A 174 36.71 17.36 19.24
CA THR A 174 35.86 18.53 18.96
C THR A 174 36.49 19.42 17.89
N VAL A 175 37.80 19.68 17.97
CA VAL A 175 38.51 20.50 16.98
C VAL A 175 38.59 19.76 15.63
N GLU A 176 38.88 18.46 15.61
CA GLU A 176 38.84 17.63 14.40
C GLU A 176 37.46 17.67 13.74
N SER A 177 36.39 17.41 14.50
CA SER A 177 35.02 17.42 13.98
C SER A 177 34.64 18.79 13.40
N TYR A 178 35.08 19.89 14.02
CA TYR A 178 34.82 21.23 13.51
C TYR A 178 35.54 21.47 12.17
N VAL A 179 36.81 21.09 12.07
CA VAL A 179 37.59 21.23 10.84
C VAL A 179 37.02 20.36 9.73
N ASP A 180 36.62 19.13 10.02
CA ASP A 180 35.99 18.21 9.06
C ASP A 180 34.63 18.71 8.56
N THR A 181 33.86 19.36 9.43
CA THR A 181 32.54 19.91 9.10
C THR A 181 32.65 21.11 8.17
N TYR A 182 33.55 22.04 8.47
CA TYR A 182 33.62 23.31 7.75
C TYR A 182 34.67 23.34 6.63
N LYS A 183 35.73 22.52 6.69
CA LYS A 183 36.83 22.47 5.72
C LYS A 183 37.27 23.87 5.26
N ASP A 184 36.92 24.27 4.04
CA ASP A 184 37.28 25.56 3.43
C ASP A 184 36.28 26.71 3.66
N ASP A 185 35.13 26.41 4.28
CA ASP A 185 34.01 27.32 4.49
C ASP A 185 33.76 27.62 5.97
N VAL A 186 34.84 28.02 6.66
CA VAL A 186 34.76 28.49 8.04
C VAL A 186 33.84 29.71 8.12
N PRO A 187 32.86 29.75 9.04
CA PRO A 187 31.94 30.86 9.20
C PRO A 187 32.68 32.20 9.37
N GLN A 188 32.23 33.23 8.65
CA GLN A 188 32.81 34.58 8.77
C GLN A 188 32.37 35.30 10.06
N GLU A 189 31.21 34.92 10.60
CA GLU A 189 30.65 35.47 11.83
C GLU A 189 31.22 34.74 13.06
N GLN A 190 31.40 35.46 14.18
CA GLN A 190 31.78 34.85 15.46
C GLN A 190 30.56 34.14 16.05
N THR A 191 30.29 32.93 15.58
CA THR A 191 29.30 32.03 16.18
C THR A 191 29.81 31.53 17.53
N ASP A 192 28.89 31.13 18.42
CA ASP A 192 29.24 30.48 19.69
C ASP A 192 30.13 29.25 19.46
N GLU A 193 29.88 28.48 18.39
CA GLU A 193 30.73 27.35 18.01
C GLU A 193 32.17 27.80 17.68
N THR A 194 32.34 28.86 16.90
CA THR A 194 33.69 29.39 16.61
C THR A 194 34.38 29.89 17.88
N VAL A 195 33.64 30.55 18.77
CA VAL A 195 34.18 31.02 20.06
C VAL A 195 34.57 29.85 20.96
N PHE A 196 33.75 28.79 21.00
CA PHE A 196 34.03 27.57 21.75
C PHE A 196 35.31 26.90 21.26
N ILE A 197 35.46 26.67 19.95
CA ILE A 197 36.67 26.08 19.36
C ILE A 197 37.91 26.94 19.64
N LEU A 198 37.81 28.26 19.46
CA LEU A 198 38.93 29.15 19.74
C LEU A 198 39.32 29.14 21.22
N ALA A 199 38.35 29.06 22.13
CA ALA A 199 38.62 28.96 23.56
C ALA A 199 39.31 27.65 23.93
N LEU A 200 38.89 26.52 23.36
CA LEU A 200 39.57 25.23 23.53
C LEU A 200 41.03 25.31 23.06
N CYS A 201 41.27 25.78 21.83
CA CYS A 201 42.62 25.99 21.31
C CYS A 201 43.43 26.93 22.21
N GLY A 202 42.82 28.00 22.72
CA GLY A 202 43.45 28.93 23.63
C GLY A 202 43.90 28.31 24.96
N ILE A 203 43.09 27.41 25.54
CA ILE A 203 43.45 26.66 26.75
C ILE A 203 44.69 25.82 26.49
N ILE A 204 44.70 25.05 25.39
CA ILE A 204 45.85 24.23 25.02
C ILE A 204 47.09 25.10 24.82
N THR A 205 46.98 26.21 24.10
CA THR A 205 48.10 27.13 23.86
C THR A 205 48.69 27.64 25.18
N ASN A 206 47.84 27.96 26.16
CA ASN A 206 48.31 28.37 27.48
C ASN A 206 49.04 27.21 28.22
N ILE A 207 48.50 25.99 28.18
CA ILE A 207 49.16 24.80 28.75
C ILE A 207 50.53 24.59 28.09
N ALA A 208 50.60 24.65 26.77
CA ALA A 208 51.86 24.49 26.02
C ALA A 208 52.86 25.66 26.25
N ALA A 209 52.39 26.83 26.69
CA ALA A 209 53.25 27.94 27.06
C ALA A 209 53.93 27.75 28.42
N SER A 210 53.34 26.97 29.33
CA SER A 210 53.92 26.69 30.66
C SER A 210 54.97 25.55 30.64
N PRO A 211 56.05 25.63 31.44
CA PRO A 211 57.02 24.54 31.58
C PRO A 211 56.40 23.21 32.03
N CYS A 212 55.56 23.20 33.07
CA CYS A 212 54.93 21.97 33.57
C CYS A 212 53.91 21.42 32.56
N GLY A 213 53.20 22.30 31.85
CA GLY A 213 52.28 21.91 30.80
C GLY A 213 52.98 21.27 29.59
N ARG A 214 54.14 21.78 29.15
CA ARG A 214 54.94 21.12 28.10
C ARG A 214 55.44 19.75 28.51
N ASP A 215 55.97 19.63 29.72
CA ASP A 215 56.44 18.35 30.25
C ASP A 215 55.30 17.32 30.29
N PHE A 216 54.12 17.74 30.76
CA PHE A 216 52.91 16.93 30.74
C PHE A 216 52.53 16.50 29.32
N LEU A 217 52.42 17.44 28.37
CA LEU A 217 52.00 17.16 27.00
C LEU A 217 52.96 16.23 26.26
N MET A 218 54.26 16.32 26.54
CA MET A 218 55.28 15.47 25.90
C MET A 218 55.40 14.09 26.55
N THR A 219 55.08 13.96 27.84
CA THR A 219 55.25 12.72 28.60
C THR A 219 54.01 11.82 28.54
N LYS A 220 52.81 12.40 28.46
CA LYS A 220 51.53 11.65 28.44
C LYS A 220 51.09 11.31 27.02
N ASP A 221 50.56 10.10 26.83
CA ASP A 221 50.03 9.64 25.54
C ASP A 221 48.90 10.53 25.03
N THR A 222 47.97 10.92 25.93
CA THR A 222 46.86 11.83 25.65
C THR A 222 47.35 13.22 25.22
N GLY A 223 48.40 13.72 25.86
CA GLY A 223 49.05 14.98 25.51
C GLY A 223 49.67 14.94 24.12
N ARG A 224 50.42 13.87 23.80
CA ARG A 224 51.04 13.68 22.49
C ARG A 224 50.00 13.55 21.37
N ALA A 225 48.96 12.75 21.59
CA ALA A 225 47.86 12.62 20.63
C ALA A 225 47.19 13.97 20.33
N MET A 226 46.95 14.79 21.36
CA MET A 226 46.43 16.15 21.20
C MET A 226 47.35 17.00 20.31
N LEU A 227 48.66 16.97 20.58
CA LEU A 227 49.64 17.72 19.79
C LEU A 227 49.66 17.24 18.32
N ASP A 228 49.60 15.93 18.09
CA ASP A 228 49.54 15.35 16.74
C ASP A 228 48.29 15.81 15.98
N THR A 229 47.13 15.84 16.64
CA THR A 229 45.89 16.41 16.09
C THR A 229 46.10 17.87 15.67
N PHE A 230 46.63 18.72 16.55
CA PHE A 230 46.85 20.14 16.24
C PHE A 230 47.87 20.35 15.11
N ILE A 231 48.93 19.55 15.08
CA ILE A 231 49.93 19.60 14.00
C ILE A 231 49.28 19.24 12.66
N THR A 232 48.47 18.18 12.63
CA THR A 232 47.76 17.72 11.43
C THR A 232 46.82 18.80 10.92
N ILE A 233 45.99 19.36 11.80
CA ILE A 233 45.04 20.43 11.46
C ILE A 233 45.77 21.67 10.93
N LEU A 234 46.89 22.07 11.55
CA LEU A 234 47.67 23.24 11.11
C LEU A 234 48.37 23.02 9.77
N ALA A 235 48.77 21.78 9.47
CA ALA A 235 49.39 21.39 8.21
C ALA A 235 48.38 21.41 7.05
N GLU A 236 47.15 20.99 7.30
CA GLU A 236 46.06 20.94 6.32
C GLU A 236 45.34 22.28 6.13
N ALA A 237 45.43 23.18 7.12
CA ALA A 237 44.76 24.48 7.11
C ALA A 237 45.16 25.38 5.91
N PRO A 238 44.21 25.74 5.01
CA PRO A 238 44.47 26.61 3.86
C PRO A 238 45.05 27.96 4.28
N SER A 239 46.12 28.37 3.62
CA SER A 239 46.97 29.53 3.96
C SER A 239 46.26 30.90 3.98
N ARG A 240 44.97 31.00 3.64
CA ARG A 240 44.24 32.28 3.52
C ARG A 240 43.07 32.50 4.48
N LYS A 241 42.43 31.45 5.06
CA LYS A 241 41.24 31.61 5.92
C LYS A 241 41.42 31.12 7.37
N CYS A 242 42.28 30.14 7.63
CA CYS A 242 42.61 29.67 8.99
C CYS A 242 43.62 30.56 9.74
N ALA A 243 43.86 31.79 9.27
CA ALA A 243 44.84 32.71 9.87
C ALA A 243 44.55 33.07 11.33
N ARG A 244 43.33 32.82 11.82
CA ARG A 244 42.93 33.03 13.22
C ARG A 244 43.37 31.91 14.17
N MET A 245 43.57 30.69 13.67
CA MET A 245 44.10 29.57 14.47
C MET A 245 45.63 29.54 14.51
N LYS A 246 46.29 30.24 13.59
CA LYS A 246 47.75 30.33 13.47
C LYS A 246 48.36 31.48 14.31
N LYS A 247 47.57 32.17 15.13
CA LYS A 247 48.00 33.31 15.95
C LYS A 247 47.97 32.97 17.43
#